data_AF-A0A0Q8YS48-F1
#
_entry.id   AF-A0A0Q8YS48-F1
#
_cell.length_a   1.000
_cell.length_b   1.000
_cell.length_c   1.000
_cell.angle_alpha   90.00
_cell.angle_beta   90.00
_cell.angle_gamma   90.00
#
_symmetry.space_group_name_H-M   'P 1'
#
loop_
_entity.id
_entity.type
_entity.pdbx_description
1 polymer ?
#
loop_
_entity_poly.entity_id
_entity_poly.type
_entity_poly.pdbx_seq_one_letter_code
_entity_poly.pdbx_strand_id
1 'polypeptide(L)'
;MVPSLDVLRRLTLALDLDEPTTHEVRDLLAAVEAAPDTDETTGDDAPAGATLDDAVRSARLVRSFQCVVLPPMLQSAEYARHVFDSAPNATPEAVGRAVAARVERQSLLYEPGRESVFVLTEAVLRTWPGNPSLMLAQFDRLLAVESLSTVRLGVIPWRRAVPVMPRHGFTLCDRRAVVVETFRGERVLDDSAEVAAYEETFARFEEAAIFGIEARELLLRVMQEFREVEDFTTR
;
A
#
# COMPACT_ATOMS: atom_id res chain seq x y z
N MET A 1 15.54 -0.12 -17.77
CA MET A 1 15.12 -1.11 -18.79
C MET A 1 16.30 -1.32 -19.73
N VAL A 2 16.90 -2.51 -19.70
CA VAL A 2 18.07 -2.84 -20.52
C VAL A 2 17.60 -3.28 -21.92
N PRO A 3 18.20 -2.81 -23.03
CA PRO A 3 17.81 -3.23 -24.38
C PRO A 3 18.10 -4.72 -24.59
N SER A 4 17.21 -5.44 -25.28
CA SER A 4 17.47 -6.83 -25.63
C SER A 4 18.65 -6.97 -26.61
N LEU A 5 19.28 -8.14 -26.65
CA LEU A 5 20.38 -8.44 -27.59
C LEU A 5 20.00 -8.22 -29.06
N ASP A 6 18.72 -8.39 -29.41
CA ASP A 6 18.22 -8.10 -30.77
C ASP A 6 18.18 -6.60 -31.06
N VAL A 7 17.77 -5.78 -30.09
CA VAL A 7 17.82 -4.31 -30.18
C VAL A 7 19.27 -3.83 -30.27
N LEU A 8 20.16 -4.42 -29.49
CA LEU A 8 21.58 -4.07 -29.50
C LEU A 8 22.22 -4.39 -30.85
N ARG A 9 21.94 -5.57 -31.42
CA ARG A 9 22.40 -5.95 -32.77
C ARG A 9 21.95 -4.96 -33.85
N ARG A 10 20.70 -4.50 -33.78
CA ARG A 10 20.15 -3.53 -34.74
C ARG A 10 20.78 -2.14 -34.57
N LEU A 11 21.08 -1.73 -33.34
CA LEU A 11 21.76 -0.47 -33.06
C LEU A 11 23.22 -0.49 -33.52
N THR A 12 23.95 -1.58 -33.27
CA THR A 12 25.32 -1.76 -33.73
C THR A 12 25.41 -1.62 -35.26
N LEU A 13 24.49 -2.27 -35.99
CA LEU A 13 24.42 -2.17 -37.44
C LEU A 13 24.01 -0.77 -37.93
N ALA A 14 23.11 -0.08 -37.21
CA ALA A 14 22.66 1.26 -37.59
C ALA A 14 23.72 2.35 -37.32
N LEU A 15 24.61 2.11 -36.37
CA LEU A 15 25.68 3.04 -35.97
C LEU A 15 27.04 2.71 -36.63
N ASP A 16 27.09 1.67 -37.46
CA ASP A 16 28.30 1.19 -38.17
C ASP A 16 29.49 0.98 -37.21
N LEU A 17 29.22 0.40 -36.03
CA LEU A 17 30.25 0.14 -35.04
C LEU A 17 31.17 -0.98 -35.52
N ASP A 18 32.46 -0.82 -35.24
CA ASP A 18 33.43 -1.87 -35.52
C ASP A 18 33.28 -3.06 -34.55
N GLU A 19 33.82 -4.21 -34.94
CA GLU A 19 33.76 -5.45 -34.16
C GLU A 19 34.30 -5.31 -32.72
N PRO A 20 35.42 -4.60 -32.44
CA PRO A 20 35.88 -4.42 -31.07
C PRO A 20 34.92 -3.57 -30.23
N THR A 21 34.39 -2.46 -30.76
CA THR A 21 33.40 -1.63 -30.03
C THR A 21 32.10 -2.40 -29.79
N THR A 22 31.71 -3.25 -30.74
CA THR A 22 30.55 -4.14 -30.61
C THR A 22 30.71 -5.14 -29.46
N HIS A 23 31.92 -5.68 -29.30
CA HIS A 23 32.25 -6.59 -28.20
C HIS A 23 32.19 -5.87 -26.86
N GLU A 24 32.79 -4.69 -26.76
CA GLU A 24 32.81 -3.87 -25.55
C GLU A 24 31.41 -3.46 -25.08
N VAL A 25 30.53 -3.05 -26.01
CA VAL A 25 29.13 -2.71 -25.69
C VAL A 25 28.35 -3.94 -25.20
N ARG A 26 28.63 -5.13 -25.74
CA ARG A 26 28.00 -6.38 -25.30
C ARG A 26 28.46 -6.77 -23.89
N ASP A 27 29.74 -6.63 -23.60
CA ASP A 27 30.31 -6.92 -22.29
C ASP A 27 29.80 -5.95 -21.22
N LEU A 28 29.67 -4.66 -21.57
CA LEU A 28 29.04 -3.65 -20.71
C LEU A 28 27.57 -3.97 -20.44
N LEU A 29 26.82 -4.44 -21.45
CA LEU A 29 25.43 -4.87 -21.26
C LEU A 29 25.35 -6.03 -20.28
N ALA A 30 26.17 -7.06 -20.46
CA ALA A 30 26.22 -8.22 -19.58
C ALA A 30 26.64 -7.84 -18.15
N ALA A 31 27.57 -6.89 -18.01
CA ALA A 31 27.97 -6.36 -16.71
C ALA A 31 26.85 -5.57 -16.02
N VAL A 32 26.04 -4.81 -16.77
CA VAL A 32 24.87 -4.09 -16.25
C VAL A 32 23.73 -5.04 -15.88
N GLU A 33 23.50 -6.11 -16.64
CA GLU A 33 22.52 -7.15 -16.30
C GLU A 33 22.95 -7.99 -15.08
N ALA A 34 24.25 -8.20 -14.90
CA ALA A 34 24.81 -8.93 -13.76
C ALA A 34 25.04 -8.06 -12.51
N ALA A 35 25.01 -6.73 -12.66
CA ALA A 35 25.13 -5.82 -11.54
C ALA A 35 23.83 -5.83 -10.73
N PRO A 36 23.90 -5.98 -9.39
CA PRO A 36 22.74 -5.73 -8.54
C PRO A 36 22.27 -4.29 -8.73
N ASP A 37 20.95 -4.06 -8.78
CA ASP A 37 20.37 -2.72 -8.90
C ASP A 37 20.90 -1.85 -7.75
N THR A 38 21.78 -0.91 -8.06
CA THR A 38 22.50 -0.13 -7.05
C THR A 38 21.65 0.97 -6.41
N ASP A 39 20.45 1.23 -6.96
CA ASP A 39 19.43 2.10 -6.36
C ASP A 39 18.71 1.45 -5.16
N GLU A 40 18.99 0.18 -4.82
CA GLU A 40 18.33 -0.53 -3.72
C GLU A 40 19.16 -0.61 -2.42
N THR A 41 20.28 0.12 -2.30
CA THR A 41 21.11 0.11 -1.07
C THR A 41 20.71 1.15 -0.03
N THR A 42 19.40 1.30 0.21
CA THR A 42 18.90 1.95 1.44
C THR A 42 17.57 1.31 1.85
N GLY A 43 17.62 0.20 2.59
CA GLY A 43 16.45 -0.25 3.36
C GLY A 43 16.28 -1.74 3.68
N ASP A 44 17.09 -2.65 3.13
CA ASP A 44 16.73 -4.09 3.07
C ASP A 44 16.97 -4.93 4.34
N ASP A 45 17.05 -4.34 5.53
CA ASP A 45 17.16 -5.09 6.80
C ASP A 45 16.15 -4.63 7.87
N ALA A 46 15.30 -3.64 7.58
CA ALA A 46 14.25 -3.24 8.51
C ALA A 46 13.06 -4.21 8.41
N PRO A 47 12.52 -4.72 9.54
CA PRO A 47 11.34 -5.58 9.49
C PRO A 47 10.20 -4.85 8.79
N ALA A 48 9.52 -5.54 7.86
CA ALA A 48 8.42 -4.99 7.07
C ALA A 48 7.41 -4.27 7.99
N GLY A 49 7.24 -2.96 7.79
CA GLY A 49 6.45 -2.09 8.67
C GLY A 49 7.25 -0.98 9.33
N ALA A 50 8.50 -1.22 9.71
CA ALA A 50 9.21 -0.37 10.68
C ALA A 50 9.38 1.10 10.25
N THR A 51 9.55 1.37 8.96
CA THR A 51 9.77 2.74 8.50
C THR A 51 8.47 3.55 8.45
N LEU A 52 7.36 2.89 8.09
CA LEU A 52 6.01 3.44 8.24
C LEU A 52 5.73 3.77 9.70
N ASP A 53 6.19 2.95 10.65
CA ASP A 53 5.97 3.16 12.08
C ASP A 53 6.47 4.50 12.56
N ASP A 54 7.74 4.80 12.25
CA ASP A 54 8.42 6.00 12.73
C ASP A 54 7.84 7.26 12.09
N ALA A 55 7.54 7.20 10.79
CA ALA A 55 6.89 8.29 10.07
C ALA A 55 5.50 8.59 10.65
N VAL A 56 4.68 7.55 10.88
CA VAL A 56 3.33 7.71 11.43
C VAL A 56 3.37 8.18 12.88
N ARG A 57 4.26 7.64 13.71
CA ARG A 57 4.37 8.00 15.13
C ARG A 57 4.77 9.46 15.33
N SER A 58 5.58 10.01 14.42
CA SER A 58 6.00 11.42 14.47
C SER A 58 5.00 12.41 13.84
N ALA A 59 4.01 11.94 13.07
CA ALA A 59 3.09 12.79 12.31
C ALA A 59 1.81 13.16 13.07
N ARG A 60 1.38 14.42 13.01
CA ARG A 60 0.09 14.84 13.59
C ARG A 60 -1.10 14.57 12.67
N LEU A 61 -0.86 14.64 11.36
CA LEU A 61 -1.83 14.34 10.32
C LEU A 61 -1.32 13.16 9.49
N VAL A 62 -2.10 12.08 9.47
CA VAL A 62 -1.85 10.92 8.62
C VAL A 62 -2.95 10.85 7.57
N ARG A 63 -2.56 10.79 6.29
CA ARG A 63 -3.50 10.68 5.17
C ARG A 63 -3.12 9.45 4.35
N SER A 64 -3.96 8.44 4.29
CA SER A 64 -3.65 7.19 3.58
C SER A 64 -4.66 6.92 2.49
N PHE A 65 -4.19 6.73 1.27
CA PHE A 65 -4.99 6.25 0.15
C PHE A 65 -4.66 4.80 -0.13
N GLN A 66 -5.66 3.94 -0.25
CA GLN A 66 -5.47 2.53 -0.57
C GLN A 66 -6.44 2.05 -1.65
N CYS A 67 -5.93 1.22 -2.55
CA CYS A 67 -6.70 0.69 -3.68
C CYS A 67 -6.67 -0.83 -3.84
N VAL A 68 -5.89 -1.55 -3.02
CA VAL A 68 -5.76 -3.02 -3.05
C VAL A 68 -5.89 -3.66 -1.67
N VAL A 69 -5.14 -3.16 -0.68
CA VAL A 69 -5.08 -3.72 0.67
C VAL A 69 -5.51 -2.65 1.68
N LEU A 70 -6.17 -3.04 2.77
CA LEU A 70 -6.56 -2.09 3.81
C LEU A 70 -5.34 -1.40 4.44
N PRO A 71 -5.43 -0.11 4.81
CA PRO A 71 -4.34 0.58 5.48
C PRO A 71 -3.95 -0.17 6.76
N PRO A 72 -2.64 -0.37 7.05
CA PRO A 72 -2.17 -1.08 8.24
C PRO A 72 -2.83 -0.67 9.56
N MET A 73 -3.15 0.62 9.72
CA MET A 73 -3.78 1.18 10.91
C MET A 73 -5.26 0.75 11.08
N LEU A 74 -5.92 0.34 10.00
CA LEU A 74 -7.32 -0.08 10.00
C LEU A 74 -7.50 -1.60 10.06
N GLN A 75 -6.42 -2.37 9.90
CA GLN A 75 -6.49 -3.83 9.82
C GLN A 75 -6.88 -4.44 11.18
N SER A 76 -7.71 -5.47 11.20
CA SER A 76 -7.86 -6.35 12.36
C SER A 76 -6.57 -7.16 12.55
N ALA A 77 -6.36 -7.73 13.75
CA ALA A 77 -5.21 -8.59 13.99
C ALA A 77 -5.19 -9.82 13.06
N GLU A 78 -6.36 -10.35 12.70
CA GLU A 78 -6.50 -11.47 11.78
C GLU A 78 -6.17 -11.08 10.34
N TYR A 79 -6.64 -9.92 9.88
CA TYR A 79 -6.29 -9.40 8.56
C TYR A 79 -4.79 -9.12 8.46
N ALA A 80 -4.21 -8.47 9.48
CA ALA A 80 -2.78 -8.21 9.55
C ALA A 80 -1.96 -9.50 9.50
N ARG A 81 -2.38 -10.54 10.24
CA ARG A 81 -1.75 -11.86 10.20
C ARG A 81 -1.77 -12.44 8.79
N HIS A 82 -2.92 -12.40 8.13
CA HIS A 82 -3.02 -12.90 6.76
C HIS A 82 -2.08 -12.17 5.78
N VAL A 83 -1.98 -10.84 5.89
CA VAL A 83 -1.04 -10.05 5.08
C VAL A 83 0.40 -10.52 5.31
N PHE A 84 0.81 -10.71 6.56
CA PHE A 84 2.18 -11.14 6.87
C PHE A 84 2.46 -12.61 6.52
N ASP A 85 1.47 -13.50 6.64
CA ASP A 85 1.60 -14.92 6.24
C ASP A 85 1.84 -15.06 4.73
N SER A 86 1.42 -14.09 3.93
CA SER A 86 1.65 -14.07 2.48
C SER A 86 3.07 -13.65 2.07
N ALA A 87 3.87 -13.15 3.02
CA ALA A 87 5.23 -12.68 2.74
C ALA A 87 6.20 -13.85 2.48
N PRO A 88 7.18 -13.68 1.57
CA PRO A 88 8.25 -14.66 1.40
C PRO A 88 9.00 -14.86 2.73
N ASN A 89 9.19 -16.12 3.15
CA ASN A 89 9.90 -16.49 4.39
C ASN A 89 9.18 -16.15 5.70
N ALA A 90 7.85 -16.01 5.69
CA ALA A 90 7.08 -15.82 6.92
C ALA A 90 7.29 -16.99 7.92
N THR A 91 7.69 -16.66 9.15
CA THR A 91 7.71 -17.62 10.28
C THR A 91 6.64 -17.23 11.30
N PRO A 92 6.06 -18.20 12.04
CA PRO A 92 5.03 -17.90 13.05
C PRO A 92 5.46 -16.86 14.08
N GLU A 93 6.72 -16.90 14.53
CA GLU A 93 7.26 -15.93 15.49
C GLU A 93 7.42 -14.53 14.88
N ALA A 94 7.90 -14.43 13.63
CA ALA A 94 8.07 -13.16 12.94
C ALA A 94 6.71 -12.50 12.66
N VAL A 95 5.75 -13.28 12.17
CA VAL A 95 4.37 -12.84 11.95
C VAL A 95 3.74 -12.38 13.26
N GLY A 96 3.89 -13.15 14.35
CA GLY A 96 3.37 -12.77 15.66
C GLY A 96 3.89 -11.41 16.14
N ARG A 97 5.20 -11.15 15.99
CA ARG A 97 5.80 -9.86 16.34
C ARG A 97 5.29 -8.73 15.44
N ALA A 98 5.21 -8.96 14.13
CA ALA A 98 4.77 -7.96 13.17
C ALA A 98 3.30 -7.56 13.37
N VAL A 99 2.43 -8.54 13.67
CA VAL A 99 1.03 -8.29 14.04
C VAL A 99 0.95 -7.48 15.33
N ALA A 100 1.72 -7.83 16.36
CA ALA A 100 1.73 -7.09 17.63
C ALA A 100 2.14 -5.62 17.43
N ALA A 101 3.23 -5.37 16.69
CA ALA A 101 3.68 -4.01 16.37
C ALA A 101 2.60 -3.23 15.59
N ARG A 102 1.97 -3.88 14.60
CA ARG A 102 0.89 -3.27 13.83
C ARG A 102 -0.31 -2.91 14.70
N VAL A 103 -0.72 -3.79 15.61
CA VAL A 103 -1.84 -3.53 16.55
C VAL A 103 -1.48 -2.41 17.54
N GLU A 104 -0.26 -2.38 18.06
CA GLU A 104 0.21 -1.32 18.96
C GLU A 104 0.08 0.05 18.29
N ARG A 105 0.45 0.18 17.01
CA ARG A 105 0.33 1.42 16.26
C ARG A 105 -1.10 1.92 16.09
N GLN A 106 -2.09 1.04 16.17
CA GLN A 106 -3.49 1.44 16.08
C GLN A 106 -3.95 2.26 17.27
N SER A 107 -3.22 2.22 18.40
CA SER A 107 -3.45 3.12 19.53
C SER A 107 -3.34 4.60 19.13
N LEU A 108 -2.53 4.93 18.12
CA LEU A 108 -2.36 6.29 17.60
C LEU A 108 -3.67 6.89 17.07
N LEU A 109 -4.61 6.05 16.62
CA LEU A 109 -5.94 6.51 16.19
C LEU A 109 -6.74 7.12 17.34
N TYR A 110 -6.42 6.80 18.59
CA TYR A 110 -7.16 7.26 19.77
C TYR A 110 -6.47 8.46 20.45
N GLU A 111 -5.29 8.88 19.97
CA GLU A 111 -4.52 9.96 20.57
C GLU A 111 -5.15 11.34 20.27
N PRO A 112 -5.51 12.13 21.31
CA PRO A 112 -6.02 13.48 21.10
C PRO A 112 -5.00 14.38 20.39
N GLY A 113 -5.47 15.20 19.45
CA GLY A 113 -4.63 16.12 18.69
C GLY A 113 -3.94 15.50 17.47
N ARG A 114 -4.21 14.22 17.18
CA ARG A 114 -3.92 13.60 15.89
C ARG A 114 -5.17 13.51 15.01
N GLU A 115 -4.95 13.57 13.71
CA GLU A 115 -5.99 13.37 12.71
C GLU A 115 -5.53 12.32 11.71
N SER A 116 -6.41 11.37 11.39
CA SER A 116 -6.16 10.32 10.41
C SER A 116 -7.27 10.30 9.37
N VAL A 117 -6.90 10.53 8.11
CA VAL A 117 -7.84 10.48 6.98
C VAL A 117 -7.48 9.28 6.10
N PHE A 118 -8.44 8.40 5.90
CA PHE A 118 -8.29 7.22 5.07
C PHE A 118 -9.23 7.34 3.88
N VAL A 119 -8.71 7.14 2.67
CA VAL A 119 -9.50 7.05 1.45
C VAL A 119 -9.25 5.70 0.80
N LEU A 120 -10.31 4.92 0.66
CA LEU A 120 -10.25 3.58 0.09
C LEU A 120 -10.97 3.55 -1.24
N THR A 121 -10.53 2.75 -2.21
CA THR A 121 -11.46 2.30 -3.26
C THR A 121 -12.36 1.22 -2.70
N GLU A 122 -13.59 1.09 -3.20
CA GLU A 122 -14.47 -0.03 -2.81
C GLU A 122 -13.85 -1.41 -3.12
N ALA A 123 -12.93 -1.49 -4.08
CA ALA A 123 -12.18 -2.71 -4.38
C ALA A 123 -11.43 -3.25 -3.14
N VAL A 124 -10.85 -2.38 -2.31
CA VAL A 124 -10.17 -2.77 -1.06
C VAL A 124 -11.09 -3.54 -0.11
N LEU A 125 -12.37 -3.17 -0.09
CA LEU A 125 -13.37 -3.80 0.78
C LEU A 125 -13.86 -5.14 0.23
N ARG A 126 -13.62 -5.39 -1.07
CA ARG A 126 -14.12 -6.56 -1.81
C ARG A 126 -13.01 -7.56 -2.16
N THR A 127 -11.74 -7.16 -2.10
CA THR A 127 -10.59 -8.04 -2.24
C THR A 127 -10.30 -8.72 -0.90
N TRP A 128 -10.39 -10.05 -0.88
CA TRP A 128 -10.35 -10.82 0.37
C TRP A 128 -9.66 -12.17 0.16
N PRO A 129 -9.15 -12.79 1.24
CA PRO A 129 -8.30 -13.98 1.14
C PRO A 129 -9.04 -15.32 1.07
N GLY A 130 -10.36 -15.32 0.88
CA GLY A 130 -11.17 -16.53 0.85
C GLY A 130 -11.69 -17.01 2.22
N ASN A 131 -11.49 -16.25 3.30
CA ASN A 131 -12.14 -16.47 4.61
C ASN A 131 -13.16 -15.34 4.93
N PRO A 132 -14.49 -15.63 4.94
CA PRO A 132 -15.49 -14.58 5.12
C PRO A 132 -15.50 -14.03 6.54
N SER A 133 -15.31 -14.91 7.54
CA SER A 133 -15.28 -14.55 8.95
C SER A 133 -14.18 -13.52 9.25
N LEU A 134 -13.02 -13.67 8.61
CA LEU A 134 -11.92 -12.68 8.69
C LEU A 134 -12.36 -11.31 8.20
N MET A 135 -13.08 -11.24 7.08
CA MET A 135 -13.59 -9.98 6.55
C MET A 135 -14.71 -9.40 7.42
N LEU A 136 -15.57 -10.22 8.01
CA LEU A 136 -16.60 -9.75 8.95
C LEU A 136 -15.97 -9.08 10.16
N ALA A 137 -14.96 -9.70 10.78
CA ALA A 137 -14.20 -9.09 11.88
C ALA A 137 -13.49 -7.79 11.44
N GLN A 138 -13.02 -7.74 10.18
CA GLN A 138 -12.45 -6.53 9.60
C GLN A 138 -13.48 -5.42 9.39
N PHE A 139 -14.71 -5.73 8.98
CA PHE A 139 -15.79 -4.72 8.87
C PHE A 139 -16.22 -4.20 10.23
N ASP A 140 -16.31 -5.04 11.26
CA ASP A 140 -16.56 -4.59 12.63
C ASP A 140 -15.49 -3.59 13.09
N ARG A 141 -14.22 -3.86 12.75
CA ARG A 141 -13.12 -2.93 13.01
C ARG A 141 -13.30 -1.60 12.28
N LEU A 142 -13.66 -1.61 10.98
CA LEU A 142 -13.90 -0.41 10.18
C LEU A 142 -15.06 0.43 10.73
N LEU A 143 -16.15 -0.21 11.13
CA LEU A 143 -17.31 0.47 11.71
C LEU A 143 -17.00 1.07 13.09
N ALA A 144 -16.08 0.47 13.85
CA ALA A 144 -15.63 1.00 15.13
C ALA A 144 -14.72 2.22 14.93
N VAL A 145 -13.72 2.17 14.03
CA VAL A 145 -12.79 3.29 13.79
C VAL A 145 -13.46 4.49 13.12
N GLU A 146 -14.44 4.27 12.25
CA GLU A 146 -15.18 5.35 11.57
C GLU A 146 -15.94 6.23 12.58
N SER A 147 -16.26 5.70 13.76
CA SER A 147 -16.93 6.46 14.82
C SER A 147 -15.99 7.36 15.65
N LEU A 148 -14.67 7.28 15.43
CA LEU A 148 -13.70 8.07 16.18
C LEU A 148 -13.63 9.50 15.64
N SER A 149 -13.62 10.50 16.53
CA SER A 149 -13.52 11.92 16.15
C SER A 149 -12.18 12.31 15.51
N THR A 150 -11.16 11.47 15.70
CA THR A 150 -9.80 11.59 15.15
C THR A 150 -9.67 10.93 13.77
N VAL A 151 -10.70 10.23 13.30
CA VAL A 151 -10.66 9.45 12.06
C VAL A 151 -11.70 9.95 11.07
N ARG A 152 -11.29 10.13 9.82
CA ARG A 152 -12.16 10.32 8.67
C ARG A 152 -11.97 9.14 7.72
N LEU A 153 -12.99 8.31 7.56
CA LEU A 153 -12.96 7.18 6.63
C LEU A 153 -13.82 7.49 5.41
N GLY A 154 -13.17 7.61 4.25
CA GLY A 154 -13.78 7.81 2.96
C GLY A 154 -13.65 6.57 2.08
N VAL A 155 -14.67 6.32 1.27
CA VAL A 155 -14.65 5.25 0.27
C VAL A 155 -15.01 5.83 -1.09
N ILE A 156 -14.28 5.49 -2.14
CA ILE A 156 -14.64 5.77 -3.53
C ILE A 156 -15.46 4.57 -4.03
N PRO A 157 -16.79 4.72 -4.21
CA PRO A 157 -17.64 3.62 -4.65
C PRO A 157 -17.26 3.18 -6.05
N TRP A 158 -17.47 1.90 -6.39
CA TRP A 158 -17.14 1.37 -7.73
C TRP A 158 -17.91 2.08 -8.86
N ARG A 159 -19.05 2.68 -8.52
CA ARG A 159 -19.92 3.43 -9.44
C ARG A 159 -19.43 4.87 -9.71
N ARG A 160 -18.38 5.32 -9.02
CA ARG A 160 -17.80 6.66 -9.20
C ARG A 160 -16.49 6.56 -9.97
N ALA A 161 -16.30 7.45 -10.94
CA ALA A 161 -15.04 7.55 -11.65
C ALA A 161 -13.91 7.92 -10.68
N VAL A 162 -12.80 7.19 -10.76
CA VAL A 162 -11.58 7.58 -10.06
C VAL A 162 -10.93 8.77 -10.79
N PRO A 163 -10.48 9.80 -10.06
CA PRO A 163 -9.94 11.01 -10.67
C PRO A 163 -8.57 10.78 -11.30
N VAL A 164 -7.83 9.79 -10.79
CA VAL A 164 -6.54 9.29 -11.29
C VAL A 164 -6.60 7.78 -11.19
N MET A 165 -6.07 7.05 -12.18
CA MET A 165 -6.00 5.59 -12.08
C MET A 165 -5.03 5.18 -10.96
N PRO A 166 -5.50 4.52 -9.89
CA PRO A 166 -4.65 4.09 -8.79
C PRO A 166 -3.63 3.04 -9.25
N ARG A 167 -2.35 3.25 -8.94
CA ARG A 167 -1.27 2.28 -9.22
C ARG A 167 -0.86 1.49 -7.97
N HIS A 168 -0.85 2.16 -6.83
CA HIS A 168 -0.53 1.60 -5.52
C HIS A 168 -1.18 2.47 -4.44
N GLY A 169 -1.24 1.95 -3.22
CA GLY A 169 -1.55 2.76 -2.04
C GLY A 169 -0.36 3.61 -1.59
N PHE A 170 -0.60 4.59 -0.74
CA PHE A 170 0.43 5.41 -0.11
C PHE A 170 -0.10 6.08 1.16
N THR A 171 0.81 6.44 2.07
CA THR A 171 0.50 7.13 3.32
C THR A 171 1.34 8.39 3.45
N LEU A 172 0.68 9.54 3.48
CA LEU A 172 1.25 10.84 3.77
C LEU A 172 1.33 11.06 5.29
N CYS A 173 2.51 11.44 5.75
CA CYS A 173 2.81 11.80 7.14
C CYS A 173 3.14 13.29 7.19
N ASP A 174 2.19 14.08 7.71
CA ASP A 174 2.16 15.54 7.62
C ASP A 174 2.40 16.03 6.18
N ARG A 175 3.32 16.99 6.01
CA ARG A 175 3.86 17.44 4.71
C ARG A 175 5.34 17.07 4.59
N ARG A 176 5.74 15.98 5.22
CA ARG A 176 7.14 15.63 5.44
C ARG A 176 7.57 14.35 4.74
N ALA A 177 6.68 13.38 4.66
CA ALA A 177 7.01 12.09 4.06
C ALA A 177 5.80 11.44 3.41
N VAL A 178 6.06 10.66 2.35
CA VAL A 178 5.14 9.69 1.77
C VAL A 178 5.75 8.31 1.99
N VAL A 179 4.95 7.37 2.46
CA VAL A 179 5.34 5.98 2.58
C VAL A 179 4.54 5.14 1.58
N VAL A 180 5.25 4.38 0.76
CA VAL A 180 4.67 3.45 -0.23
C VAL A 180 5.08 2.03 0.14
N GLU A 181 4.11 1.19 0.47
CA GLU A 181 4.33 -0.24 0.71
C GLU A 181 4.36 -1.00 -0.62
N THR A 182 5.34 -1.89 -0.77
CA THR A 182 5.53 -2.77 -1.94
C THR A 182 5.74 -4.20 -1.46
N PHE A 183 5.70 -5.16 -2.38
CA PHE A 183 6.03 -6.56 -2.06
C PHE A 183 7.45 -6.77 -1.53
N ARG A 184 8.37 -5.83 -1.81
CA ARG A 184 9.77 -5.89 -1.41
C ARG A 184 10.07 -5.11 -0.12
N GLY A 185 9.08 -4.42 0.45
CA GLY A 185 9.27 -3.56 1.61
C GLY A 185 8.67 -2.17 1.39
N GLU A 186 9.15 -1.21 2.15
CA GLU A 186 8.60 0.15 2.20
C GLU A 186 9.55 1.14 1.56
N ARG A 187 9.01 2.09 0.81
CA ARG A 187 9.76 3.23 0.27
C ARG A 187 9.28 4.49 0.94
N VAL A 188 10.22 5.28 1.47
CA VAL A 188 9.93 6.61 2.04
C VAL A 188 10.43 7.67 1.08
N LEU A 189 9.52 8.58 0.72
CA LEU A 189 9.79 9.74 -0.10
C LEU A 189 9.67 10.97 0.78
N ASP A 190 10.73 11.75 0.93
CA ASP A 190 10.77 12.97 1.73
C ASP A 190 11.17 14.21 0.91
N ASP A 191 11.36 14.07 -0.39
CA ASP A 191 11.52 15.19 -1.31
C ASP A 191 10.24 16.04 -1.35
N SER A 192 10.40 17.35 -1.17
CA SER A 192 9.27 18.28 -1.05
C SER A 192 8.38 18.34 -2.30
N ALA A 193 8.95 18.16 -3.50
CA ALA A 193 8.19 18.19 -4.74
C ALA A 193 7.41 16.88 -4.93
N GLU A 194 8.01 15.74 -4.58
CA GLU A 194 7.31 14.45 -4.55
C GLU A 194 6.17 14.46 -3.54
N VAL A 195 6.43 14.88 -2.29
CA VAL A 195 5.40 14.98 -1.25
C VAL A 195 4.23 15.85 -1.73
N ALA A 196 4.51 17.03 -2.32
CA ALA A 196 3.47 17.92 -2.84
C ALA A 196 2.63 17.25 -3.95
N ALA A 197 3.25 16.48 -4.85
CA ALA A 197 2.53 15.76 -5.91
C ALA A 197 1.60 14.67 -5.35
N TYR A 198 2.02 13.97 -4.29
CA TYR A 198 1.18 13.01 -3.58
C TYR A 198 0.05 13.70 -2.81
N GLU A 199 0.28 14.87 -2.22
CA GLU A 199 -0.78 15.66 -1.58
C GLU A 199 -1.87 16.07 -2.57
N GLU A 200 -1.50 16.56 -3.75
CA GLU A 200 -2.47 16.91 -4.81
C GLU A 200 -3.26 15.68 -5.27
N THR A 201 -2.56 14.55 -5.45
CA THR A 201 -3.19 13.29 -5.84
C THR A 201 -4.17 12.79 -4.77
N PHE A 202 -3.78 12.86 -3.49
CA PHE A 202 -4.65 12.50 -2.38
C PHE A 202 -5.90 13.37 -2.32
N ALA A 203 -5.76 14.69 -2.48
CA ALA A 203 -6.89 15.62 -2.44
C ALA A 203 -7.94 15.29 -3.51
N ARG A 204 -7.50 14.87 -4.71
CA ARG A 204 -8.40 14.41 -5.77
C ARG A 204 -9.16 13.14 -5.36
N PHE A 205 -8.47 12.16 -4.77
CA PHE A 205 -9.12 10.94 -4.29
C PHE A 205 -10.11 11.23 -3.15
N GLU A 206 -9.75 12.13 -2.24
CA GLU A 206 -10.62 12.57 -1.14
C GLU A 206 -11.89 13.24 -1.69
N GLU A 207 -11.79 14.14 -2.67
CA GLU A 207 -12.96 14.75 -3.32
C GLU A 207 -13.87 13.72 -4.01
N ALA A 208 -13.27 12.64 -4.54
CA ALA A 208 -13.99 11.54 -5.13
C ALA A 208 -14.61 10.57 -4.10
N ALA A 209 -14.27 10.64 -2.82
CA ALA A 209 -14.79 9.72 -1.82
C ALA A 209 -16.12 10.18 -1.21
N ILE A 210 -16.93 9.21 -0.80
CA ILE A 210 -18.06 9.42 0.12
C ILE A 210 -17.60 9.21 1.56
N PHE A 211 -18.14 9.96 2.50
CA PHE A 211 -17.74 9.96 3.92
C PHE A 211 -18.97 9.85 4.84
N GLY A 212 -18.73 9.59 6.14
CA GLY A 212 -19.76 9.58 7.17
C GLY A 212 -20.86 8.54 6.89
N ILE A 213 -22.12 8.97 6.96
CA ILE A 213 -23.30 8.07 6.84
C ILE A 213 -23.26 7.27 5.53
N GLU A 214 -22.92 7.91 4.40
CA GLU A 214 -22.90 7.23 3.10
C GLU A 214 -21.81 6.14 3.04
N ALA A 215 -20.62 6.43 3.59
CA ALA A 215 -19.54 5.46 3.68
C ALA A 215 -19.93 4.31 4.63
N ARG A 216 -20.55 4.63 5.76
CA ARG A 216 -21.04 3.65 6.73
C ARG A 216 -22.09 2.71 6.13
N GLU A 217 -23.04 3.24 5.37
CA GLU A 217 -24.04 2.46 4.65
C GLU A 217 -23.40 1.53 3.61
N LEU A 218 -22.37 2.00 2.90
CA LEU A 218 -21.62 1.16 1.98
C LEU A 218 -20.89 0.03 2.71
N LEU A 219 -20.23 0.31 3.84
CA LEU A 219 -19.56 -0.70 4.67
C LEU A 219 -20.54 -1.78 5.15
N LEU A 220 -21.70 -1.37 5.68
CA LEU A 220 -22.73 -2.30 6.15
C LEU A 220 -23.29 -3.16 5.00
N ARG A 221 -23.46 -2.58 3.82
CA ARG A 221 -23.92 -3.31 2.64
C ARG A 221 -22.92 -4.37 2.21
N VAL A 222 -21.64 -4.01 2.07
CA VAL A 222 -20.60 -4.98 1.69
C VAL A 222 -20.42 -6.04 2.78
N MET A 223 -20.46 -5.66 4.06
CA MET A 223 -20.43 -6.61 5.18
C MET A 223 -21.57 -7.64 5.09
N GLN A 224 -22.77 -7.22 4.70
CA GLN A 224 -23.89 -8.14 4.50
C GLN A 224 -23.64 -9.12 3.35
N GLU A 225 -23.08 -8.67 2.23
CA GLU A 225 -22.68 -9.56 1.15
C GLU A 225 -21.69 -10.64 1.62
N PHE A 226 -20.76 -10.31 2.53
CA PHE A 226 -19.85 -11.30 3.13
C PHE A 226 -20.55 -12.31 4.04
N ARG A 227 -21.60 -11.93 4.78
CA ARG A 227 -22.39 -12.88 5.58
C ARG A 227 -23.07 -13.92 4.69
N GLU A 228 -23.58 -13.49 3.53
CA GLU A 228 -24.21 -14.39 2.56
C GLU A 228 -23.21 -15.39 1.98
N VAL A 229 -21.95 -14.98 1.77
CA VAL A 229 -20.87 -15.88 1.33
C VAL A 229 -20.50 -16.90 2.42
N GLU A 230 -20.46 -16.50 3.69
CA GLU A 230 -20.19 -17.38 4.82
C GLU A 230 -21.24 -18.49 4.96
N ASP A 231 -22.52 -18.12 4.85
CA ASP A 231 -23.66 -19.05 4.87
C ASP A 231 -23.61 -20.05 3.71
N PHE A 232 -23.12 -19.63 2.54
CA PHE A 232 -22.94 -20.53 1.39
C PHE A 232 -21.78 -21.49 1.58
N THR A 233 -20.68 -21.05 2.22
CA THR A 233 -19.47 -21.86 2.40
C THR A 233 -19.60 -22.87 3.56
N THR A 234 -20.54 -22.64 4.48
CA THR A 234 -20.78 -23.48 5.66
C THR A 234 -21.85 -24.57 5.41
N ARG A 235 -22.53 -24.55 4.25
CA ARG A 235 -23.49 -25.59 3.80
C ARG A 235 -22.83 -26.67 2.97
#